data_AF-A0A151ZF01-F1
#
_entry.id   AF-A0A151ZF01-F1
#
_cell.length_a   1.000
_cell.length_b   1.000
_cell.length_c   1.000
_cell.angle_alpha   90.00
_cell.angle_beta   90.00
_cell.angle_gamma   90.00
#
_symmetry.space_group_name_H-M   'P 1'
#
loop_
_entity.id
_entity.type
_entity.pdbx_description
1 polymer ?
#
loop_
_entity_poly.entity_id
_entity_poly.type
_entity_poly.pdbx_seq_one_letter_code
_entity_poly.pdbx_strand_id
1 'polypeptide(L)'
;MIENNECSRFNHIKKSSGFCTKSSQLVCNSCVTKSHPNHNLIDPEEVDSSLKNTHIKRFNEKKEEYISMKKQIKDHFVKLHDELHFKEVSLMKELDSNYNDMEDIFNINIQSIEELDRELKSNSPNFNDKQLLSPELYNLNIKLNNLILENTKNIISKELLNAGYFFV
;
A
#
# COMPACT_ATOMS: atom_id res chain seq x y z
N MET A 1 18.99 33.45 -17.86
CA MET A 1 20.12 33.87 -18.70
C MET A 1 20.54 35.24 -18.20
N ILE A 2 21.81 35.47 -17.84
CA ILE A 2 22.30 36.84 -17.61
C ILE A 2 22.45 37.43 -19.01
N GLU A 3 21.40 38.06 -19.51
CA GLU A 3 21.37 38.55 -20.89
C GLU A 3 22.21 39.82 -21.12
N ASN A 4 22.84 40.39 -20.09
CA ASN A 4 23.69 41.56 -20.26
C ASN A 4 25.00 41.39 -19.49
N ASN A 5 26.09 41.09 -20.20
CA ASN A 5 27.48 41.21 -19.71
C ASN A 5 27.88 42.69 -19.59
N GLU A 6 27.02 43.47 -18.95
CA GLU A 6 27.10 44.92 -18.90
C GLU A 6 27.05 45.38 -17.45
N CYS A 7 28.00 46.22 -17.08
CA CYS A 7 27.97 46.91 -15.80
C CYS A 7 26.94 48.04 -15.89
N SER A 8 25.76 47.87 -15.28
CA SER A 8 24.65 48.83 -15.34
C SER A 8 24.55 49.77 -14.12
N ARG A 9 25.40 49.59 -13.11
CA ARG A 9 25.44 50.50 -11.94
C ARG A 9 26.21 51.77 -12.27
N PHE A 10 25.60 52.92 -11.96
CA PHE A 10 26.09 54.29 -12.24
C PHE A 10 26.08 54.71 -13.72
N ASN A 11 24.92 54.61 -14.39
CA ASN A 11 24.61 55.27 -15.67
C ASN A 11 25.61 55.06 -16.82
N HIS A 12 26.25 53.89 -16.89
CA HIS A 12 26.98 53.49 -18.07
C HIS A 12 26.60 52.07 -18.44
N ILE A 13 26.74 51.77 -19.72
CA ILE A 13 26.62 50.43 -20.27
C ILE A 13 27.99 50.13 -20.85
N LYS A 14 28.79 49.34 -20.12
CA LYS A 14 30.12 48.91 -20.55
C LYS A 14 30.27 47.42 -20.30
N LYS A 15 31.03 46.75 -21.18
CA LYS A 15 31.38 45.33 -21.03
C LYS A 15 31.92 45.06 -19.63
N SER A 16 31.33 44.11 -18.93
CA SER A 16 31.80 43.66 -17.62
C SER A 16 33.20 43.07 -17.74
N SER A 17 34.07 43.44 -16.81
CA SER A 17 35.44 42.93 -16.69
C SER A 17 35.58 41.89 -15.59
N GLY A 18 34.59 41.74 -14.71
CA GLY A 18 34.64 40.83 -13.57
C GLY A 18 33.36 40.83 -12.75
N PHE A 19 33.12 39.76 -11.99
CA PHE A 19 32.14 39.71 -10.92
C PHE A 19 32.83 40.00 -9.58
N CYS A 20 32.42 41.07 -8.91
CA CYS A 20 32.96 41.45 -7.60
C CYS A 20 32.28 40.65 -6.48
N THR A 21 33.03 39.74 -5.86
CA THR A 21 32.54 38.86 -4.78
C THR A 21 32.08 39.62 -3.53
N LYS A 22 32.75 40.70 -3.15
CA LYS A 22 32.37 41.53 -1.99
C LYS A 22 31.06 42.31 -2.19
N SER A 23 30.73 42.63 -3.44
CA SER A 23 29.59 43.50 -3.80
C SER A 23 28.50 42.74 -4.55
N SER A 24 28.71 41.43 -4.77
CA SER A 24 27.83 40.50 -5.47
C SER A 24 27.27 41.04 -6.79
N GLN A 25 28.12 41.65 -7.62
CA GLN A 25 27.70 42.29 -8.87
C GLN A 25 28.75 42.25 -9.98
N LEU A 26 28.30 42.31 -11.23
CA LEU A 26 29.16 42.54 -12.39
C LEU A 26 29.68 43.98 -12.40
N VAL A 27 30.97 44.14 -12.66
CA VAL A 27 31.66 45.43 -12.68
C VAL A 27 32.47 45.57 -13.97
N CYS A 28 32.61 46.79 -14.49
CA CYS A 28 33.54 47.12 -15.57
C CYS A 28 34.88 47.66 -15.01
N ASN A 29 35.90 47.76 -15.87
CA ASN A 29 37.24 48.25 -15.47
C ASN A 29 37.20 49.63 -14.79
N SER A 30 36.26 50.51 -15.17
CA SER A 30 36.09 51.83 -14.53
C SER A 30 35.55 51.71 -13.10
N CYS A 31 34.67 50.76 -12.82
CA CYS A 31 34.15 50.51 -11.48
C CYS A 31 35.20 49.83 -10.59
N VAL A 32 36.04 48.96 -11.16
CA VAL A 32 37.15 48.30 -10.44
C VAL A 32 38.09 49.33 -9.83
N THR A 33 38.49 50.34 -10.59
CA THR A 33 39.48 51.33 -10.13
C THR A 33 38.89 52.38 -9.18
N LYS A 34 37.63 52.77 -9.35
CA LYS A 34 37.01 53.86 -8.58
C LYS A 34 36.25 53.40 -7.35
N SER A 35 35.46 52.33 -7.48
CA SER A 35 34.45 51.94 -6.49
C SER A 35 34.72 50.56 -5.87
N HIS A 36 35.57 49.75 -6.50
CA HIS A 36 35.96 48.43 -6.00
C HIS A 36 37.48 48.22 -5.92
N PRO A 37 38.27 49.20 -5.42
CA PRO A 37 39.70 49.02 -5.31
C PRO A 37 40.00 47.86 -4.35
N ASN A 38 40.90 46.95 -4.74
CA ASN A 38 41.31 45.79 -3.96
C ASN A 38 40.17 44.80 -3.61
N HIS A 39 39.05 44.82 -4.33
CA HIS A 39 38.04 43.78 -4.22
C HIS A 39 38.41 42.58 -5.09
N ASN A 40 38.06 41.37 -4.62
CA ASN A 40 38.33 40.15 -5.38
C ASN A 40 37.31 40.00 -6.52
N LEU A 41 37.82 39.82 -7.74
CA LEU A 41 37.06 39.73 -8.98
C LEU A 41 37.21 38.31 -9.55
N ILE A 42 36.09 37.71 -9.92
CA ILE A 42 36.03 36.41 -10.60
C ILE A 42 35.57 36.64 -12.04
N ASP A 43 35.97 35.78 -12.97
CA ASP A 43 35.45 35.80 -14.33
C ASP A 43 33.91 35.63 -14.33
N PRO A 44 33.15 36.53 -14.98
CA PRO A 44 31.70 36.38 -15.12
C PRO A 44 31.26 35.04 -15.71
N GLU A 45 32.02 34.48 -16.67
CA GLU A 45 31.72 33.19 -17.30
C GLU A 45 31.93 32.02 -16.33
N GLU A 46 32.93 32.11 -15.44
CA GLU A 46 33.18 31.13 -14.38
C GLU A 46 32.06 31.15 -13.33
N VAL A 47 31.59 32.34 -12.93
CA VAL A 47 30.46 32.47 -12.00
C VAL A 47 29.17 31.93 -12.60
N ASP A 48 28.87 32.27 -13.86
CA ASP A 48 27.68 31.76 -14.56
C ASP A 48 27.72 30.23 -14.71
N SER A 49 28.88 29.67 -15.09
CA SER A 49 29.08 28.23 -15.20
C SER A 49 28.92 27.51 -13.86
N SER A 50 29.49 28.07 -12.79
CA SER A 50 29.37 27.53 -11.42
C SER A 50 27.92 27.51 -10.91
N LEU A 51 27.18 28.60 -11.14
CA LEU A 51 25.77 28.70 -10.78
C LEU A 51 24.91 27.71 -11.58
N LYS A 52 25.12 27.61 -12.89
CA LYS A 52 24.44 26.63 -13.76
C LYS A 52 24.71 25.20 -13.30
N ASN A 53 25.97 24.84 -13.06
CA ASN A 53 26.35 23.51 -12.61
C ASN A 53 25.74 23.18 -11.24
N THR A 54 25.74 24.14 -10.32
CA THR A 54 25.10 23.98 -9.00
C THR A 54 23.59 23.77 -9.15
N HIS A 55 22.92 24.52 -10.03
CA HIS A 55 21.49 24.36 -10.28
C HIS A 55 21.16 22.99 -10.90
N ILE A 56 21.92 22.56 -11.91
CA ILE A 56 21.77 21.24 -12.53
C ILE A 56 21.96 20.13 -11.49
N LYS A 57 23.00 20.23 -10.65
CA LYS A 57 23.24 19.25 -9.58
C LYS A 57 22.05 19.14 -8.63
N ARG A 58 21.55 20.27 -8.13
CA ARG A 58 20.36 20.30 -7.25
C ARG A 58 19.13 19.72 -7.92
N PHE A 59 18.93 20.02 -9.20
CA PHE A 59 17.82 19.46 -9.96
C PHE A 59 17.93 17.94 -10.09
N ASN A 60 19.12 17.42 -10.37
CA ASN A 60 19.37 15.98 -10.46
C ASN A 60 19.17 15.30 -9.10
N GLU A 61 19.62 15.90 -7.99
CA GLU A 61 19.36 15.40 -6.64
C GLU A 61 17.85 15.28 -6.37
N LYS A 62 17.07 16.32 -6.75
CA LYS A 62 15.60 16.27 -6.63
C LYS A 62 14.95 15.24 -7.53
N LYS A 63 15.49 14.99 -8.71
CA LYS A 63 15.02 13.94 -9.61
C LYS A 63 15.24 12.55 -9.00
N GLU A 64 16.40 12.30 -8.42
CA GLU A 64 16.70 11.03 -7.74
C GLU A 64 15.83 10.82 -6.50
N GLU A 65 15.61 11.86 -5.69
CA GLU A 65 14.65 11.83 -4.57
C GLU A 65 13.24 11.45 -5.06
N TYR A 66 12.75 12.10 -6.12
CA TYR A 66 11.45 11.79 -6.71
C TYR A 66 11.33 10.34 -7.19
N ILE A 67 12.36 9.82 -7.88
CA ILE A 67 12.40 8.43 -8.34
C ILE A 67 12.36 7.47 -7.15
N SER A 68 13.14 7.75 -6.11
CA SER A 68 13.18 6.95 -4.88
C SER A 68 11.81 6.92 -4.18
N MET A 69 11.18 8.08 -3.98
CA MET A 69 9.85 8.17 -3.38
C MET A 69 8.79 7.43 -4.20
N LYS A 70 8.81 7.59 -5.54
CA LYS A 70 7.89 6.88 -6.43
C LYS A 70 8.03 5.37 -6.30
N LYS A 71 9.26 4.86 -6.19
CA LYS A 71 9.53 3.44 -5.96
C LYS A 71 8.99 2.99 -4.61
N GLN A 72 9.26 3.71 -3.53
CA GLN A 72 8.78 3.37 -2.18
C GLN A 72 7.25 3.28 -2.13
N ILE A 73 6.55 4.22 -2.76
CA ILE A 73 5.08 4.20 -2.85
C ILE A 73 4.61 2.94 -3.59
N LYS A 74 5.20 2.64 -4.76
CA LYS A 74 4.85 1.44 -5.54
C LYS A 74 5.09 0.16 -4.74
N ASP A 75 6.25 0.03 -4.12
CA ASP A 75 6.63 -1.15 -3.34
C ASP A 75 5.69 -1.34 -2.14
N HIS A 76 5.23 -0.25 -1.51
CA HIS A 76 4.26 -0.31 -0.42
C HIS A 76 2.91 -0.87 -0.88
N PHE A 77 2.36 -0.37 -1.99
CA PHE A 77 1.08 -0.86 -2.50
C PHE A 77 1.13 -2.31 -3.01
N VAL A 78 2.26 -2.74 -3.58
CA VAL A 78 2.46 -4.15 -3.97
C VAL A 78 2.43 -5.05 -2.74
N LYS A 79 3.15 -4.70 -1.67
CA LYS A 79 3.12 -5.47 -0.42
C LYS A 79 1.73 -5.55 0.18
N LEU A 80 1.01 -4.43 0.23
CA LEU A 80 -0.36 -4.40 0.75
C LEU A 80 -1.29 -5.30 -0.07
N HIS A 81 -1.17 -5.27 -1.40
CA HIS A 81 -1.94 -6.14 -2.28
C HIS A 81 -1.63 -7.62 -2.02
N ASP A 82 -0.35 -7.98 -1.90
CA ASP A 82 0.06 -9.36 -1.64
C ASP A 82 -0.47 -9.85 -0.29
N GLU A 83 -0.35 -9.03 0.77
CA GLU A 83 -0.90 -9.33 2.10
C GLU A 83 -2.42 -9.54 2.06
N LEU A 84 -3.16 -8.69 1.34
CA LEU A 84 -4.60 -8.83 1.16
C LEU A 84 -4.95 -10.10 0.39
N HIS A 85 -4.20 -10.41 -0.67
CA HIS A 85 -4.44 -11.61 -1.48
C HIS A 85 -4.16 -12.90 -0.68
N PHE A 86 -3.08 -12.95 0.11
CA PHE A 86 -2.83 -14.09 0.99
C PHE A 86 -3.97 -14.31 1.99
N LYS A 87 -4.50 -13.22 2.54
CA LYS A 87 -5.62 -13.27 3.48
C LYS A 87 -6.92 -13.72 2.81
N GLU A 88 -7.21 -13.23 1.61
CA GLU A 88 -8.35 -13.66 0.78
C GLU A 88 -8.30 -15.18 0.52
N VAL A 89 -7.17 -15.67 0.03
CA VAL A 89 -6.97 -17.11 -0.24
C VAL A 89 -7.10 -17.94 1.04
N SER A 90 -6.59 -17.44 2.18
CA SER A 90 -6.74 -18.12 3.47
C SER A 90 -8.20 -18.23 3.90
N LEU A 91 -8.96 -17.14 3.81
CA LEU A 91 -10.37 -17.11 4.18
C LEU A 91 -11.22 -18.00 3.27
N MET A 92 -10.95 -18.02 1.97
CA MET A 92 -11.64 -18.91 1.03
C MET A 92 -11.40 -20.38 1.39
N LYS A 93 -10.15 -20.76 1.68
CA LYS A 93 -9.82 -22.14 2.10
C LYS A 93 -10.51 -22.54 3.40
N GLU A 94 -10.57 -21.63 4.37
CA GLU A 94 -11.27 -21.88 5.64
C GLU A 94 -12.77 -22.05 5.41
N LEU A 95 -13.37 -21.21 4.56
CA LEU A 95 -14.77 -21.32 4.19
C LEU A 95 -15.09 -22.65 3.48
N ASP A 96 -14.27 -23.03 2.51
CA ASP A 96 -14.42 -24.30 1.79
C ASP A 96 -14.27 -25.50 2.73
N SER A 97 -13.30 -25.47 3.66
CA SER A 97 -13.14 -26.51 4.67
C SER A 97 -14.38 -26.63 5.55
N ASN A 98 -14.90 -25.51 6.06
CA ASN A 98 -16.10 -25.50 6.90
C ASN A 98 -17.34 -26.00 6.14
N TYR A 99 -17.44 -25.69 4.84
CA TYR A 99 -18.51 -26.20 4.00
C TYR A 99 -18.41 -27.71 3.80
N ASN A 100 -17.21 -28.22 3.49
CA ASN A 100 -16.98 -29.66 3.32
C ASN A 100 -17.27 -30.43 4.60
N ASP A 101 -16.84 -29.92 5.77
CA ASP A 101 -17.14 -30.53 7.07
C ASP A 101 -18.66 -30.60 7.32
N MET A 102 -19.39 -29.54 6.93
CA MET A 102 -20.86 -29.51 7.02
C MET A 102 -21.50 -30.53 6.07
N GLU A 103 -21.01 -30.63 4.83
CA GLU A 103 -21.49 -31.58 3.83
C GLU A 103 -21.27 -33.03 4.30
N ASP A 104 -20.10 -33.34 4.84
CA ASP A 104 -19.77 -34.66 5.39
C ASP A 104 -20.71 -35.04 6.54
N ILE A 105 -20.94 -34.12 7.48
CA ILE A 105 -21.90 -34.33 8.57
C ILE A 105 -23.31 -34.59 8.02
N PHE A 106 -23.72 -33.83 7.01
CA PHE A 106 -25.04 -33.99 6.40
C PHE A 106 -25.19 -35.36 5.71
N ASN A 107 -24.16 -35.80 5.00
CA ASN A 107 -24.12 -37.11 4.35
C ASN A 107 -24.19 -38.26 5.37
N ILE A 108 -23.46 -38.16 6.49
CA ILE A 108 -23.54 -39.13 7.60
C ILE A 108 -24.96 -39.18 8.18
N ASN A 109 -25.61 -38.03 8.33
CA ASN A 109 -26.98 -37.96 8.84
C ASN A 109 -27.98 -38.63 7.87
N ILE A 110 -27.83 -38.43 6.55
CA ILE A 110 -28.66 -39.11 5.54
C ILE A 110 -28.50 -40.62 5.65
N GLN A 111 -27.26 -41.12 5.69
CA GLN A 111 -26.99 -42.56 5.82
C GLN A 111 -27.61 -43.15 7.07
N SER A 112 -27.52 -42.43 8.20
CA SER A 112 -28.14 -42.85 9.47
C SER A 112 -29.67 -42.92 9.37
N ILE A 113 -30.31 -41.97 8.67
CA ILE A 113 -31.77 -41.98 8.41
C ILE A 113 -32.14 -43.19 7.53
N GLU A 114 -31.39 -43.44 6.47
CA GLU A 114 -31.64 -44.58 5.57
C GLU A 114 -31.48 -45.93 6.29
N GLU A 115 -30.51 -46.06 7.19
CA GLU A 115 -30.36 -47.23 8.05
C GLU A 115 -31.57 -47.43 8.96
N LEU A 116 -32.02 -46.38 9.64
CA LEU A 116 -33.24 -46.42 10.46
C LEU A 116 -34.47 -46.80 9.65
N ASP A 117 -34.64 -46.23 8.45
CA ASP A 117 -35.76 -46.55 7.57
C ASP A 117 -35.73 -48.02 7.12
N ARG A 118 -34.54 -48.56 6.80
CA ARG A 118 -34.35 -49.99 6.51
C ARG A 118 -34.71 -50.86 7.72
N GLU A 119 -34.25 -50.50 8.91
CA GLU A 119 -34.58 -51.23 10.15
C GLU A 119 -36.09 -51.23 10.41
N LEU A 120 -36.76 -50.07 10.28
CA LEU A 120 -38.21 -49.94 10.46
C LEU A 120 -38.99 -50.78 9.44
N LYS A 121 -38.57 -50.79 8.17
CA LYS A 121 -39.22 -51.57 7.11
C LYS A 121 -38.96 -53.08 7.21
N SER A 122 -37.82 -53.48 7.78
CA SER A 122 -37.47 -54.90 7.96
C SER A 122 -38.23 -55.57 9.11
N ASN A 123 -38.82 -54.80 10.04
CA ASN A 123 -39.51 -55.31 11.21
C ASN A 123 -41.04 -55.29 11.02
N SER A 124 -41.67 -56.46 10.98
CA SER A 124 -43.10 -56.63 11.30
C SER A 124 -43.25 -57.51 12.56
N PRO A 125 -44.39 -57.45 13.27
CA PRO A 125 -44.82 -56.44 14.24
C PRO A 125 -44.38 -56.82 15.66
N ASN A 126 -43.49 -56.06 16.29
CA ASN A 126 -43.45 -55.96 17.76
C ASN A 126 -42.69 -54.69 18.16
N PHE A 127 -43.43 -53.58 18.13
CA PHE A 127 -42.94 -52.22 18.39
C PHE A 127 -42.68 -51.94 19.88
N ASN A 128 -43.06 -52.84 20.78
CA ASN A 128 -43.10 -52.56 22.22
C ASN A 128 -41.78 -52.73 22.98
N ASP A 129 -40.75 -53.38 22.40
CA ASP A 129 -39.55 -53.78 23.17
C ASP A 129 -38.24 -53.12 22.74
N LYS A 130 -38.24 -52.11 21.86
CA LYS A 130 -36.97 -51.51 21.40
C LYS A 130 -36.90 -50.01 21.70
N GLN A 131 -36.03 -49.67 22.66
CA GLN A 131 -35.54 -48.31 22.86
C GLN A 131 -34.80 -47.87 21.58
N LEU A 132 -35.23 -46.76 20.99
CA LEU A 132 -34.47 -46.03 19.96
C LEU A 132 -33.06 -45.77 20.50
N LEU A 133 -32.05 -46.35 19.85
CA LEU A 133 -30.70 -46.42 20.41
C LEU A 133 -29.91 -45.09 20.42
N SER A 134 -30.42 -43.97 19.91
CA SER A 134 -29.78 -42.65 20.12
C SER A 134 -30.57 -41.43 19.58
N PRO A 135 -31.60 -40.96 20.30
CA PRO A 135 -32.19 -39.64 20.04
C PRO A 135 -31.18 -38.48 20.16
N GLU A 136 -30.06 -38.72 20.84
CA GLU A 136 -29.00 -37.75 21.12
C GLU A 136 -28.17 -37.36 19.88
N LEU A 137 -28.04 -38.25 18.89
CA LEU A 137 -27.30 -37.98 17.65
C LEU A 137 -27.94 -36.88 16.81
N TYR A 138 -29.28 -36.80 16.80
CA TYR A 138 -30.02 -35.78 16.05
C TYR A 138 -30.02 -34.40 16.71
N ASN A 139 -30.03 -34.33 18.04
CA ASN A 139 -30.09 -33.06 18.78
C ASN A 139 -28.72 -32.36 18.92
N LEU A 140 -27.60 -33.10 18.89
CA LEU A 140 -26.26 -32.50 18.94
C LEU A 140 -25.88 -31.75 17.65
N ASN A 141 -26.30 -32.26 16.49
CA ASN A 141 -25.76 -31.82 15.19
C ASN A 141 -26.34 -30.49 14.66
N ILE A 142 -27.63 -30.22 14.90
CA ILE A 142 -28.27 -28.97 14.43
C ILE A 142 -27.75 -27.74 15.20
N LYS A 143 -27.46 -27.88 16.50
CA LYS A 143 -26.86 -26.81 17.30
C LYS A 143 -25.41 -26.48 16.86
N LEU A 144 -24.66 -27.49 16.44
CA LEU A 144 -23.27 -27.33 16.01
C LEU A 144 -23.19 -26.54 14.67
N ASN A 145 -24.05 -26.86 13.71
CA ASN A 145 -24.10 -26.19 12.40
C ASN A 145 -24.40 -24.69 12.48
N ASN A 146 -25.36 -24.27 13.32
CA ASN A 146 -25.67 -22.84 13.49
C ASN A 146 -24.53 -22.09 14.19
N LEU A 147 -23.82 -22.73 15.12
CA LEU A 147 -22.72 -22.12 15.85
C LEU A 147 -21.50 -21.88 14.94
N ILE A 148 -21.20 -22.85 14.05
CA ILE A 148 -20.08 -22.76 13.09
C ILE A 148 -20.37 -21.67 12.04
N LEU A 149 -21.58 -21.64 11.48
CA LEU A 149 -22.00 -20.62 10.51
C LEU A 149 -21.98 -19.20 11.10
N GLU A 150 -22.53 -19.01 12.31
CA GLU A 150 -22.51 -17.70 12.97
C GLU A 150 -21.10 -17.28 13.40
N ASN A 151 -20.24 -18.20 13.86
CA ASN A 151 -18.84 -17.88 14.15
C ASN A 151 -18.08 -17.47 12.88
N THR A 152 -18.24 -18.21 11.79
CA THR A 152 -17.59 -17.90 10.51
C THR A 152 -18.04 -16.53 9.98
N LYS A 153 -19.35 -16.26 10.03
CA LYS A 153 -19.92 -14.96 9.66
C LYS A 153 -19.38 -13.81 10.52
N ASN A 154 -19.21 -14.02 11.82
CA ASN A 154 -18.67 -13.01 12.74
C ASN A 154 -17.17 -12.74 12.47
N ILE A 155 -16.38 -13.77 12.20
CA ILE A 155 -14.95 -13.62 11.84
C ILE A 155 -14.84 -12.81 10.53
N ILE A 156 -15.56 -13.23 9.48
CA ILE A 156 -15.54 -12.54 8.18
C ILE A 156 -16.02 -11.09 8.31
N SER A 157 -17.13 -10.86 9.03
CA SER A 157 -17.68 -9.50 9.21
C SER A 157 -16.70 -8.58 9.95
N LYS A 158 -16.01 -9.09 10.97
CA LYS A 158 -15.00 -8.35 11.73
C LYS A 158 -13.78 -8.01 10.87
N GLU A 159 -13.33 -8.96 10.04
CA GLU A 159 -12.20 -8.73 9.13
C GLU A 159 -12.54 -7.74 8.02
N LEU A 160 -13.75 -7.79 7.47
CA LEU A 160 -14.25 -6.83 6.48
C LEU A 160 -14.42 -5.41 7.06
N LEU A 161 -14.87 -5.30 8.31
CA LEU A 161 -14.95 -4.02 9.05
C LEU A 161 -13.55 -3.42 9.28
N ASN A 162 -12.58 -4.24 9.70
CA ASN A 162 -11.20 -3.80 9.92
C ASN A 162 -10.49 -3.41 8.62
N ALA A 163 -10.86 -4.03 7.50
CA ALA A 163 -10.34 -3.71 6.17
C ALA A 163 -11.01 -2.48 5.52
N GLY A 164 -11.96 -1.81 6.21
CA GLY A 164 -12.57 -0.56 5.74
C GLY A 164 -13.61 -0.73 4.62
N TYR A 165 -14.00 -1.97 4.28
CA TYR A 165 -14.96 -2.25 3.19
C TYR A 165 -16.41 -1.85 3.51
N PHE A 166 -16.73 -1.46 4.76
CA PHE A 166 -18.07 -1.08 5.21
C PHE A 166 -18.30 0.44 5.33
N PHE A 167 -17.42 1.28 4.81
CA PHE A 167 -17.70 2.72 4.64
C PHE A 167 -18.11 3.04 3.19
N VAL A 168 -19.30 2.59 2.79
CA VAL A 168 -20.12 3.17 1.71
C VAL A 168 -21.58 3.10 2.11
#